data_AF-A0A8J6H6V8-F1
#
_entry.id   AF-A0A8J6H6V8-F1
#
_cell.length_a   1.000
_cell.length_b   1.000
_cell.length_c   1.000
_cell.angle_alpha   90.00
_cell.angle_beta   90.00
_cell.angle_gamma   90.00
#
_symmetry.space_group_name_H-M   'P 1'
#
loop_
_entity.id
_entity.type
_entity.pdbx_description
1 polymer ?
#
loop_
_entity_poly.entity_id
_entity_poly.type
_entity_poly.pdbx_seq_one_letter_code
_entity_poly.pdbx_strand_id
1 'polypeptide(L)'
;MKQHLASDWQDLSTTQLLNWPHVQVMFRTEDICFTRRQATEYVRYLNFKPHESNKSNQSIIEDVHHRPICGRPTKCYSYTFLKEYFQVYMEALISTTKVKSLVSPSKLEEIQTILSQFLEDVRYIDVNNSIATNTAVLFRLSHLPFIRNKRLVRNNEDTKADEERVAYCEKIIPKIRFVLLYFKAKQKPTPLLSFEHTDEIKASQNMNVILPDICYKCSYCQLAYSCENSKKRMLDHLKNHHKMEPHVHCTLCKNQFSVLDLAACRWKHSCLESTSTAK
;
A
#
# COMPACT_ATOMS: atom_id res chain seq x y z
N MET A 1 -28.01 20.84 13.25
CA MET A 1 -26.69 20.19 13.14
C MET A 1 -26.64 19.45 11.80
N LYS A 2 -26.04 20.02 10.74
CA LYS A 2 -25.92 19.32 9.45
C LYS A 2 -24.92 18.17 9.64
N GLN A 3 -25.42 16.96 9.79
CA GLN A 3 -24.57 15.77 9.75
C GLN A 3 -23.99 15.68 8.35
N HIS A 4 -22.66 15.66 8.21
CA HIS A 4 -22.04 15.31 6.95
C HIS A 4 -22.48 13.89 6.60
N LEU A 5 -23.33 13.75 5.57
CA LEU A 5 -23.69 12.46 5.02
C LEU A 5 -22.38 11.75 4.64
N ALA A 6 -22.13 10.60 5.26
CA ALA A 6 -20.98 9.79 4.88
C ALA A 6 -21.17 9.36 3.42
N SER A 7 -20.10 9.42 2.63
CA SER A 7 -20.14 8.89 1.27
C SER A 7 -20.45 7.39 1.31
N ASP A 8 -21.27 6.94 0.37
CA ASP A 8 -21.55 5.52 0.20
C ASP A 8 -20.27 4.74 -0.06
N TRP A 9 -20.22 3.50 0.44
CA TRP A 9 -19.07 2.64 0.27
C TRP A 9 -18.86 2.31 -1.21
N GLN A 10 -17.63 2.46 -1.69
CA GLN A 10 -17.24 2.07 -3.04
C GLN A 10 -16.30 0.86 -2.99
N ASP A 11 -16.50 -0.10 -3.88
CA ASP A 11 -15.66 -1.29 -3.95
C ASP A 11 -14.24 -0.92 -4.39
N LEU A 12 -13.25 -1.40 -3.64
CA LEU A 12 -11.84 -1.11 -3.89
C LEU A 12 -11.24 -2.16 -4.83
N SER A 13 -10.57 -1.71 -5.89
CA SER A 13 -9.65 -2.55 -6.66
C SER A 13 -8.53 -3.11 -5.78
N THR A 14 -7.81 -4.13 -6.25
CA THR A 14 -6.67 -4.69 -5.48
C THR A 14 -5.60 -3.61 -5.23
N THR A 15 -5.29 -2.78 -6.23
CA THR A 15 -4.34 -1.66 -6.07
C THR A 15 -4.80 -0.67 -5.01
N GLN A 16 -6.07 -0.24 -5.07
CA GLN A 16 -6.62 0.68 -4.08
C GLN A 16 -6.60 0.07 -2.68
N LEU A 17 -7.02 -1.19 -2.54
CA LEU A 17 -7.01 -1.89 -1.26
C LEU A 17 -5.61 -1.97 -0.64
N LEU A 18 -4.59 -2.30 -1.45
CA LEU A 18 -3.21 -2.37 -1.00
C LEU A 18 -2.66 -1.01 -0.55
N ASN A 19 -3.16 0.09 -1.11
CA ASN A 19 -2.76 1.46 -0.76
C ASN A 19 -3.74 2.15 0.20
N TRP A 20 -4.78 1.44 0.63
CA TRP A 20 -5.81 1.95 1.54
C TRP A 20 -5.28 1.99 2.97
N PRO A 21 -5.60 3.05 3.75
CA PRO A 21 -5.15 3.16 5.13
C PRO A 21 -5.36 1.90 5.95
N HIS A 22 -4.35 1.59 6.77
CA HIS A 22 -4.34 0.47 7.70
C HIS A 22 -4.41 -0.94 7.09
N VAL A 23 -4.44 -1.11 5.76
CA VAL A 23 -4.43 -2.43 5.14
C VAL A 23 -3.02 -3.00 5.08
N GLN A 24 -2.88 -4.28 5.44
CA GLN A 24 -1.68 -5.06 5.28
C GLN A 24 -1.99 -6.29 4.43
N VAL A 25 -1.07 -6.66 3.55
CA VAL A 25 -1.06 -7.94 2.85
C VAL A 25 0.20 -8.71 3.21
N MET A 26 0.05 -10.02 3.41
CA MET A 26 1.14 -10.99 3.38
C MET A 26 0.94 -11.87 2.16
N PHE A 27 1.99 -12.01 1.37
CA PHE A 27 2.04 -12.90 0.22
C PHE A 27 3.05 -13.99 0.53
N ARG A 28 2.66 -15.26 0.31
CA ARG A 28 3.51 -16.40 0.61
C ARG A 28 3.36 -17.50 -0.43
N THR A 29 4.48 -17.91 -1.00
CA THR A 29 4.67 -19.19 -1.69
C THR A 29 5.78 -19.97 -0.99
N GLU A 30 6.12 -21.15 -1.51
CA GLU A 30 7.28 -21.91 -1.05
C GLU A 30 8.60 -21.12 -1.18
N ASP A 31 8.74 -20.41 -2.30
CA ASP A 31 9.94 -19.66 -2.66
C ASP A 31 10.01 -18.28 -2.03
N ILE A 32 8.90 -17.55 -1.97
CA ILE A 32 8.91 -16.15 -1.54
C ILE A 32 7.89 -15.89 -0.46
N CYS A 33 8.27 -15.09 0.53
CA CYS A 33 7.30 -14.48 1.43
C CYS A 33 7.67 -13.03 1.70
N PHE A 34 6.69 -12.15 1.54
CA PHE A 34 6.82 -10.75 1.89
C PHE A 34 5.56 -10.24 2.57
N THR A 35 5.71 -9.11 3.25
CA THR A 35 4.61 -8.34 3.79
C THR A 35 4.68 -6.92 3.28
N ARG A 36 3.52 -6.35 2.98
CA ARG A 36 3.36 -4.95 2.60
C ARG A 36 2.23 -4.37 3.43
N ARG A 37 2.50 -3.30 4.18
CA ARG A 37 1.56 -2.65 5.08
C ARG A 37 1.46 -1.18 4.75
N GLN A 38 0.23 -0.72 4.60
CA GLN A 38 -0.11 0.68 4.64
C GLN A 38 0.01 1.17 6.10
N ALA A 39 0.99 2.04 6.32
CA ALA A 39 1.40 2.56 7.61
C ALA A 39 1.22 4.09 7.69
N THR A 40 0.15 4.63 7.08
CA THR A 40 -0.17 6.05 7.15
C THR A 40 -0.09 6.55 8.57
N GLU A 41 0.64 7.65 8.73
CA GLU A 41 0.70 8.41 9.96
C GLU A 41 -0.39 9.50 9.93
N TYR A 42 -1.11 9.61 11.04
CA TYR A 42 -2.10 10.65 11.29
C TYR A 42 -1.63 11.51 12.46
N VAL A 43 -1.31 12.77 12.20
CA VAL A 43 -0.92 13.74 13.23
C VAL A 43 -2.07 14.73 13.40
N ARG A 44 -2.64 14.78 14.60
CA ARG A 44 -3.84 15.57 14.93
C ARG A 44 -3.47 16.68 15.89
N TYR A 45 -3.88 17.91 15.58
CA TYR A 45 -3.57 19.08 16.40
C TYR A 45 -4.61 20.19 16.20
N LEU A 46 -4.67 21.11 17.15
CA LEU A 46 -5.45 22.33 17.03
C LEU A 46 -4.59 23.40 16.36
N ASN A 47 -5.12 24.05 15.33
CA ASN A 47 -4.46 25.17 14.68
C ASN A 47 -5.22 26.47 14.93
N PHE A 48 -4.48 27.50 15.33
CA PHE A 48 -4.99 28.86 15.56
C PHE A 48 -4.75 29.76 14.34
N LYS A 49 -3.98 29.30 13.36
CA LYS A 49 -3.64 29.98 12.09
C LYS A 49 -3.80 29.03 10.90
N PRO A 50 -4.01 29.54 9.67
CA PRO A 50 -4.00 28.73 8.46
C PRO A 50 -2.71 27.89 8.37
N HIS A 51 -2.83 26.62 7.97
CA HIS A 51 -1.66 25.74 7.93
C HIS A 51 -0.67 26.19 6.85
N GLU A 52 0.50 26.63 7.29
CA GLU A 52 1.64 26.96 6.42
C GLU A 52 2.18 25.69 5.76
N SER A 53 2.39 25.77 4.45
CA SER A 53 2.91 24.67 3.64
C SER A 53 4.41 24.53 3.88
N ASN A 54 4.82 23.70 4.83
CA ASN A 54 6.23 23.40 5.00
C ASN A 54 6.65 22.37 3.94
N LYS A 55 7.47 22.79 2.97
CA LYS A 55 8.21 21.86 2.11
C LYS A 55 9.10 21.02 3.02
N SER A 56 8.77 19.75 3.15
CA SER A 56 9.60 18.80 3.89
C SER A 56 10.73 18.32 2.97
N ASN A 57 11.95 18.79 3.21
CA ASN A 57 13.18 18.25 2.60
C ASN A 57 13.58 16.88 3.21
N GLN A 58 12.66 16.18 3.88
CA GLN A 58 12.98 14.91 4.53
C GLN A 58 13.26 13.82 3.48
N SER A 59 14.09 12.85 3.86
CA SER A 59 14.34 11.61 3.10
C SER A 59 13.04 10.82 2.86
N ILE A 60 12.87 10.26 1.66
CA ILE A 60 11.72 9.39 1.32
C ILE A 60 11.67 8.16 2.23
N ILE A 61 12.83 7.57 2.50
CA ILE A 61 13.01 6.47 3.45
C ILE A 61 13.11 7.07 4.84
N GLU A 62 12.21 6.66 5.72
CA GLU A 62 12.18 7.15 7.10
C GLU A 62 12.88 6.22 8.08
N ASP A 63 12.76 4.91 7.84
CA ASP A 63 13.22 3.91 8.78
C ASP A 63 13.58 2.58 8.08
N VAL A 64 14.68 1.98 8.54
CA VAL A 64 15.17 0.68 8.08
C VAL A 64 15.54 -0.14 9.31
N HIS A 65 14.91 -1.31 9.44
CA HIS A 65 15.10 -2.20 10.58
C HIS A 65 15.44 -3.61 10.11
N HIS A 66 16.59 -4.11 10.55
CA HIS A 66 16.90 -5.53 10.42
C HIS A 66 16.01 -6.34 11.39
N ARG A 67 15.30 -7.32 10.85
CA ARG A 67 14.46 -8.28 11.57
C ARG A 67 15.04 -9.67 11.36
N PRO A 68 16.09 -10.06 12.10
CA PRO A 68 16.72 -11.35 11.93
C PRO A 68 15.69 -12.45 12.18
N ILE A 69 15.46 -13.30 11.17
CA ILE A 69 14.75 -14.56 11.34
C ILE A 69 15.82 -15.58 11.74
N CYS A 70 15.67 -16.15 12.95
CA CYS A 70 16.64 -17.09 13.51
C CYS A 70 17.02 -18.17 12.48
N GLY A 71 18.32 -18.35 12.25
CA GLY A 71 18.85 -19.37 11.35
C GLY A 71 18.81 -19.05 9.86
N ARG A 72 18.49 -17.82 9.42
CA ARG A 72 18.53 -17.45 8.00
C ARG A 72 19.43 -16.22 7.74
N PRO A 73 20.46 -16.33 6.88
CA PRO A 73 21.28 -15.19 6.53
C PRO A 73 20.47 -14.17 5.72
N THR A 74 20.79 -12.90 5.92
CA THR A 74 20.30 -11.83 5.05
C THR A 74 20.95 -11.96 3.68
N LYS A 75 20.13 -11.93 2.63
CA LYS A 75 20.55 -11.95 1.23
C LYS A 75 19.93 -10.77 0.51
N CYS A 76 20.69 -10.16 -0.40
CA CYS A 76 20.23 -9.07 -1.23
C CYS A 76 19.86 -9.57 -2.62
N TYR A 77 18.77 -9.05 -3.18
CA TYR A 77 18.27 -9.39 -4.50
C TYR A 77 18.02 -8.11 -5.29
N SER A 78 18.41 -8.11 -6.56
CA SER A 78 18.12 -7.00 -7.46
C SER A 78 16.64 -6.99 -7.85
N TYR A 79 16.15 -5.79 -8.15
CA TYR A 79 14.83 -5.55 -8.72
C TYR A 79 14.62 -6.38 -10.00
N THR A 80 15.61 -6.39 -10.89
CA THR A 80 15.55 -7.13 -12.16
C THR A 80 15.36 -8.63 -11.92
N PHE A 81 16.12 -9.21 -10.99
CA PHE A 81 16.00 -10.63 -10.67
C PHE A 81 14.63 -10.99 -10.09
N LEU A 82 14.09 -10.15 -9.19
CA LEU A 82 12.75 -10.36 -8.64
C LEU A 82 11.66 -10.20 -9.71
N LYS A 83 11.79 -9.19 -10.58
CA LYS A 83 10.86 -8.94 -11.69
C LYS A 83 10.80 -10.14 -12.63
N GLU A 84 11.95 -10.64 -13.01
CA GLU A 84 12.11 -11.83 -13.83
C GLU A 84 11.49 -13.07 -13.17
N TYR A 85 11.78 -13.31 -11.89
CA TYR A 85 11.15 -14.40 -11.14
C TYR A 85 9.62 -14.28 -11.10
N PHE A 86 9.07 -13.10 -10.80
CA PHE A 86 7.61 -12.89 -10.77
C PHE A 86 6.96 -13.09 -12.13
N GLN A 87 7.65 -12.71 -13.21
CA GLN A 87 7.17 -12.97 -14.56
C GLN A 87 7.09 -14.47 -14.84
N VAL A 88 8.17 -15.23 -14.60
CA VAL A 88 8.18 -16.69 -14.84
C VAL A 88 7.17 -17.41 -13.94
N TYR A 89 7.02 -16.96 -12.69
CA TYR A 89 6.01 -17.49 -11.76
C TYR A 89 4.58 -17.28 -12.29
N MET A 90 4.24 -16.06 -12.73
CA MET A 90 2.93 -15.76 -13.30
C MET A 90 2.67 -16.53 -14.59
N GLU A 91 3.67 -16.64 -15.47
CA GLU A 91 3.59 -17.44 -16.69
C GLU A 91 3.33 -18.92 -16.38
N ALA A 92 4.02 -19.48 -15.38
CA ALA A 92 3.80 -20.86 -14.94
C ALA A 92 2.36 -21.06 -14.44
N LEU A 93 1.85 -20.16 -13.59
CA LEU A 93 0.46 -20.18 -13.14
C LEU A 93 -0.52 -20.12 -14.31
N ILE A 94 -0.33 -19.19 -15.24
CA ILE A 94 -1.24 -19.01 -16.38
C ILE A 94 -1.17 -20.18 -17.36
N SER A 95 0.01 -20.75 -17.61
CA SER A 95 0.19 -21.84 -18.57
C SER A 95 -0.40 -23.17 -18.10
N THR A 96 -0.56 -23.36 -16.79
CA THR A 96 -1.01 -24.61 -16.20
C THR A 96 -2.51 -24.79 -16.46
N THR A 97 -2.88 -25.80 -17.24
CA THR A 97 -4.27 -26.10 -17.63
C THR A 97 -5.21 -26.25 -16.42
N LYS A 98 -4.69 -26.78 -15.31
CA LYS A 98 -5.46 -26.92 -14.06
C LYS A 98 -5.75 -25.59 -13.35
N VAL A 99 -4.82 -24.64 -13.41
CA VAL A 99 -5.03 -23.29 -12.87
C VAL A 99 -6.08 -22.57 -13.72
N LYS A 100 -6.00 -22.68 -15.04
CA LYS A 100 -6.99 -22.09 -15.96
C LYS A 100 -8.42 -22.59 -15.71
N SER A 101 -8.60 -23.85 -15.30
CA SER A 101 -9.94 -24.43 -15.09
C SER A 101 -10.52 -24.17 -13.71
N LEU A 102 -9.68 -23.93 -12.69
CA LEU A 102 -10.12 -23.84 -11.29
C LEU A 102 -10.00 -22.45 -10.67
N VAL A 103 -9.16 -21.57 -11.24
CA VAL A 103 -8.86 -20.26 -10.65
C VAL A 103 -9.51 -19.17 -11.49
N SER A 104 -10.27 -18.29 -10.84
CA SER A 104 -10.91 -17.19 -11.53
C SER A 104 -9.86 -16.22 -12.10
N PRO A 105 -10.12 -15.59 -13.26
CA PRO A 105 -9.24 -14.55 -13.80
C PRO A 105 -8.96 -13.41 -12.80
N SER A 106 -9.98 -13.05 -12.00
CA SER A 106 -9.86 -12.03 -10.95
C SER A 106 -8.86 -12.40 -9.85
N LYS A 107 -8.69 -13.69 -9.55
CA LYS A 107 -7.71 -14.15 -8.55
C LYS A 107 -6.29 -14.08 -9.10
N LEU A 108 -6.10 -14.40 -10.38
CA LEU A 108 -4.81 -14.24 -11.05
C LEU A 108 -4.42 -12.76 -11.15
N GLU A 109 -5.37 -11.88 -11.48
CA GLU A 109 -5.16 -10.43 -11.48
C GLU A 109 -4.81 -9.90 -10.07
N GLU A 110 -5.46 -10.43 -9.02
CA GLU A 110 -5.12 -10.11 -7.63
C GLU A 110 -3.65 -10.45 -7.31
N ILE A 111 -3.22 -11.67 -7.63
CA ILE A 111 -1.84 -12.15 -7.42
C ILE A 111 -0.86 -11.23 -8.17
N GLN A 112 -1.10 -11.00 -9.47
CA GLN A 112 -0.26 -10.17 -10.31
C GLN A 112 -0.15 -8.73 -9.76
N THR A 113 -1.25 -8.18 -9.27
CA THR A 113 -1.29 -6.83 -8.70
C THR A 113 -0.47 -6.75 -7.41
N ILE A 114 -0.57 -7.75 -6.52
CA ILE A 114 0.20 -7.79 -5.27
C ILE A 114 1.71 -7.84 -5.57
N LEU A 115 2.12 -8.72 -6.49
CA LEU A 115 3.53 -8.83 -6.92
C LEU A 115 4.04 -7.53 -7.55
N SER A 116 3.24 -6.92 -8.43
CA SER A 116 3.58 -5.67 -9.11
C SER A 116 3.71 -4.51 -8.12
N GLN A 117 2.78 -4.36 -7.17
CA GLN A 117 2.87 -3.31 -6.15
C GLN A 117 4.08 -3.46 -5.24
N PHE A 118 4.50 -4.69 -4.94
CA PHE A 118 5.72 -4.96 -4.18
C PHE A 118 6.98 -4.58 -4.97
N LEU A 119 7.08 -4.94 -6.25
CA LEU A 119 8.19 -4.50 -7.12
C LEU A 119 8.25 -2.98 -7.24
N GLU A 120 7.09 -2.32 -7.35
CA GLU A 120 7.00 -0.87 -7.38
C GLU A 120 7.52 -0.23 -6.08
N ASP A 121 7.35 -0.89 -4.91
CA ASP A 121 7.96 -0.42 -3.67
C ASP A 121 9.48 -0.52 -3.73
N VAL A 122 10.04 -1.64 -4.22
CA VAL A 122 11.50 -1.84 -4.39
C VAL A 122 12.09 -0.80 -5.34
N ARG A 123 11.42 -0.55 -6.47
CA ARG A 123 11.84 0.47 -7.44
C ARG A 123 11.74 1.88 -6.86
N TYR A 124 10.70 2.17 -6.11
CA TYR A 124 10.45 3.51 -5.58
C TYR A 124 11.45 3.92 -4.50
N ILE A 125 11.91 2.99 -3.66
CA ILE A 125 12.95 3.29 -2.65
C ILE A 125 14.34 3.48 -3.26
N ASP A 126 14.59 2.89 -4.44
CA ASP A 126 15.81 3.02 -5.24
C ASP A 126 17.14 2.83 -4.47
N VAL A 127 17.16 1.90 -3.51
CA VAL A 127 18.40 1.54 -2.79
C VAL A 127 19.19 0.55 -3.67
N ASN A 128 20.00 1.09 -4.57
CA ASN A 128 20.76 0.33 -5.58
C ASN A 128 19.86 -0.64 -6.38
N ASN A 129 18.60 -0.26 -6.63
CA ASN A 129 17.59 -1.12 -7.25
C ASN A 129 17.53 -2.54 -6.64
N SER A 130 17.57 -2.63 -5.31
CA SER A 130 17.70 -3.91 -4.60
C SER A 130 16.91 -3.95 -3.30
N ILE A 131 16.73 -5.16 -2.78
CA ILE A 131 16.09 -5.40 -1.48
C ILE A 131 16.79 -6.55 -0.76
N ALA A 132 16.96 -6.40 0.55
CA ALA A 132 17.48 -7.44 1.41
C ALA A 132 16.36 -8.23 2.10
N THR A 133 16.52 -9.54 2.25
CA THR A 133 15.68 -10.34 3.15
C THR A 133 15.88 -9.91 4.59
N ASN A 134 14.91 -10.21 5.44
CA ASN A 134 14.95 -9.90 6.88
C ASN A 134 15.14 -8.40 7.16
N THR A 135 14.77 -7.52 6.22
CA THR A 135 14.91 -6.07 6.37
C THR A 135 13.56 -5.42 6.13
N ALA A 136 13.07 -4.69 7.13
CA ALA A 136 11.87 -3.90 7.03
C ALA A 136 12.23 -2.47 6.65
N VAL A 137 11.57 -1.95 5.62
CA VAL A 137 11.75 -0.58 5.15
C VAL A 137 10.43 0.16 5.29
N LEU A 138 10.46 1.33 5.92
CA LEU A 138 9.35 2.28 6.00
C LEU A 138 9.71 3.52 5.17
N PHE A 139 8.85 3.86 4.22
CA PHE A 139 9.04 5.02 3.36
C PHE A 139 7.72 5.75 3.09
N ARG A 140 7.81 7.03 2.74
CA ARG A 140 6.66 7.87 2.38
C ARG A 140 6.23 7.63 0.92
N LEU A 141 4.94 7.42 0.69
CA LEU A 141 4.38 7.31 -0.67
C LEU A 141 4.23 8.67 -1.38
N SER A 142 4.18 9.75 -0.60
CA SER A 142 4.10 11.11 -1.10
C SER A 142 5.13 11.98 -0.40
N HIS A 143 5.82 12.82 -1.16
CA HIS A 143 6.72 13.84 -0.63
C HIS A 143 5.95 14.89 0.18
N LEU A 144 4.68 15.09 -0.16
CA LEU A 144 3.81 16.09 0.44
C LEU A 144 2.77 15.41 1.33
N PRO A 145 2.63 15.85 2.59
CA PRO A 145 1.50 15.47 3.42
C PRO A 145 0.18 16.00 2.85
N PHE A 146 -0.91 15.35 3.24
CA PHE A 146 -2.27 15.81 3.01
C PHE A 146 -2.88 16.30 4.32
N ILE A 147 -3.92 17.13 4.25
CA ILE A 147 -4.60 17.67 5.43
C ILE A 147 -6.11 17.55 5.34
N ARG A 148 -6.73 17.37 6.49
CA ARG A 148 -8.16 17.55 6.72
C ARG A 148 -8.35 18.58 7.82
N ASN A 149 -9.15 19.60 7.54
CA ASN A 149 -9.45 20.66 8.50
C ASN A 149 -10.94 20.63 8.83
N LYS A 150 -11.25 20.62 10.12
CA LYS A 150 -12.60 20.82 10.63
C LYS A 150 -12.62 22.09 11.46
N ARG A 151 -13.36 23.09 10.98
CA ARG A 151 -13.56 24.34 11.73
C ARG A 151 -14.33 24.03 13.02
N LEU A 152 -13.86 24.55 14.14
CA LEU A 152 -14.59 24.52 15.40
C LEU A 152 -15.39 25.82 15.48
N VAL A 153 -16.69 25.75 15.19
CA VAL A 153 -17.57 26.92 15.29
C VAL A 153 -17.86 27.17 16.77
N ARG A 154 -17.59 28.38 17.26
CA ARG A 154 -18.17 28.87 18.52
C ARG A 154 -19.60 29.31 18.21
N ASN A 155 -20.59 28.81 18.95
CA ASN A 155 -22.01 29.16 18.80
C ASN A 155 -22.36 30.61 19.22
N ASN A 156 -21.41 31.54 19.17
CA ASN A 156 -21.68 32.93 19.55
C ASN A 156 -21.80 33.74 18.26
N GLU A 157 -23.00 34.28 18.05
CA GLU A 157 -23.40 35.09 16.87
C GLU A 157 -22.62 36.41 16.75
N ASP A 158 -21.83 36.78 17.76
CA ASP A 158 -21.01 37.99 17.76
C ASP A 158 -19.53 37.65 17.82
N THR A 159 -18.84 37.67 16.69
CA THR A 159 -17.49 38.27 16.60
C THR A 159 -17.05 38.36 15.14
N LYS A 160 -17.01 39.60 14.63
CA LYS A 160 -16.28 40.04 13.44
C LYS A 160 -14.75 39.99 13.67
N ALA A 161 -14.24 38.86 14.18
CA ALA A 161 -12.81 38.62 14.36
C ALA A 161 -12.45 37.35 13.60
N ASP A 162 -12.08 37.51 12.32
CA ASP A 162 -11.54 36.45 11.46
C ASP A 162 -10.20 35.88 12.00
N GLU A 163 -9.58 36.52 13.00
CA GLU A 163 -8.18 36.33 13.41
C GLU A 163 -7.94 35.23 14.46
N GLU A 164 -8.95 34.75 15.18
CA GLU A 164 -8.80 33.71 16.24
C GLU A 164 -9.64 32.45 15.98
N ARG A 165 -9.61 31.94 14.75
CA ARG A 165 -10.35 30.72 14.40
C ARG A 165 -9.55 29.48 14.75
N VAL A 166 -9.92 28.82 15.86
CA VAL A 166 -9.43 27.48 16.19
C VAL A 166 -10.03 26.47 15.22
N ALA A 167 -9.20 25.69 14.56
CA ALA A 167 -9.62 24.53 13.79
C ALA A 167 -8.94 23.27 14.30
N TYR A 168 -9.61 22.14 14.10
CA TYR A 168 -9.01 20.82 14.26
C TYR A 168 -8.39 20.42 12.93
N CYS A 169 -7.08 20.20 12.94
CA CYS A 169 -6.32 19.76 11.79
C CYS A 169 -5.87 18.31 11.98
N GLU A 170 -5.99 17.53 10.91
CA GLU A 170 -5.37 16.22 10.79
C GLU A 170 -4.45 16.23 9.57
N LYS A 171 -3.15 16.06 9.83
CA LYS A 171 -2.11 15.87 8.83
C LYS A 171 -1.94 14.38 8.58
N ILE A 172 -2.00 14.00 7.31
CA ILE A 172 -1.98 12.63 6.83
C ILE A 172 -0.70 12.44 6.01
N ILE A 173 0.15 11.52 6.44
CA ILE A 173 1.40 11.20 5.77
C ILE A 173 1.29 9.74 5.31
N PRO A 174 1.01 9.49 4.01
CA PRO A 174 0.88 8.13 3.51
C PRO A 174 2.24 7.45 3.47
N LYS A 175 2.34 6.28 4.11
CA LYS A 175 3.59 5.50 4.20
C LYS A 175 3.34 4.04 3.89
N ILE A 176 4.36 3.38 3.36
CA ILE A 176 4.40 1.92 3.21
C ILE A 176 5.52 1.39 4.07
N ARG A 177 5.20 0.34 4.83
CA ARG A 177 6.19 -0.56 5.42
C ARG A 177 6.15 -1.88 4.64
N PHE A 178 7.29 -2.30 4.11
CA PHE A 178 7.40 -3.60 3.46
C PHE A 178 8.62 -4.38 3.94
N VAL A 179 8.53 -5.70 3.86
CA VAL A 179 9.55 -6.64 4.33
C VAL A 179 9.57 -7.85 3.39
N LEU A 180 10.73 -8.20 2.85
CA LEU A 180 10.96 -9.51 2.26
C LEU A 180 11.44 -10.45 3.36
N LEU A 181 10.60 -11.39 3.77
CA LEU A 181 10.91 -12.33 4.85
C LEU A 181 11.86 -13.42 4.36
N TYR A 182 11.58 -13.99 3.19
CA TYR A 182 12.51 -14.89 2.54
C TYR A 182 12.33 -14.89 1.03
N PHE A 183 13.40 -15.26 0.35
CA PHE A 183 13.38 -15.63 -1.05
C PHE A 183 14.34 -16.80 -1.27
N LYS A 184 13.82 -17.93 -1.75
CA LYS A 184 14.51 -19.23 -1.82
C LYS A 184 14.54 -19.80 -3.23
N ALA A 185 13.99 -19.08 -4.20
CA ALA A 185 13.98 -19.53 -5.59
C ALA A 185 15.40 -19.86 -6.05
N LYS A 186 15.55 -21.07 -6.59
CA LYS A 186 16.81 -21.55 -7.17
C LYS A 186 16.73 -21.44 -8.68
N GLN A 187 17.57 -20.60 -9.24
CA GLN A 187 17.74 -20.48 -10.69
C GLN A 187 18.49 -21.71 -11.20
N LYS A 188 17.97 -22.36 -12.25
CA LYS A 188 18.67 -23.45 -12.92
C LYS A 188 19.84 -22.90 -13.74
N PRO A 189 20.95 -23.66 -13.88
CA PRO A 189 22.06 -23.29 -14.75
C PRO A 189 21.70 -23.56 -16.22
N THR A 190 20.65 -22.92 -16.72
CA THR A 190 20.16 -23.05 -18.09
C THR A 190 20.30 -21.72 -18.83
N PRO A 191 20.46 -21.73 -20.17
CA PRO A 191 20.53 -20.51 -20.97
C PRO A 191 19.23 -19.69 -20.92
N LEU A 192 18.10 -20.39 -20.72
CA LEU A 192 16.81 -19.78 -20.48
C LEU A 192 16.60 -19.58 -18.98
N LEU A 193 16.06 -18.43 -18.58
CA LEU A 193 15.74 -18.16 -17.20
C LEU A 193 14.61 -19.11 -16.73
N SER A 194 14.95 -20.03 -15.84
CA SER A 194 14.00 -20.97 -15.22
C SER A 194 14.36 -21.17 -13.75
N PHE A 195 13.32 -21.44 -12.94
CA PHE A 195 13.44 -21.71 -11.52
C PHE A 195 12.88 -23.10 -11.21
N GLU A 196 13.53 -23.84 -10.30
CA GLU A 196 13.11 -25.20 -9.91
C GLU A 196 11.61 -25.30 -9.61
N HIS A 197 11.10 -24.43 -8.76
CA HIS A 197 9.69 -24.40 -8.36
C HIS A 197 8.74 -24.05 -9.51
N THR A 198 9.16 -23.25 -10.48
CA THR A 198 8.28 -22.88 -11.61
C THR A 198 8.04 -24.05 -12.56
N ASP A 199 8.98 -24.98 -12.66
CA ASP A 199 8.79 -26.23 -13.40
C ASP A 199 7.94 -27.22 -12.61
N GLU A 200 8.09 -27.26 -11.28
CA GLU A 200 7.20 -28.03 -10.40
C GLU A 200 5.75 -27.55 -10.52
N ILE A 201 5.49 -26.23 -10.59
CA ILE A 201 4.15 -25.69 -10.83
C ILE A 201 3.56 -26.24 -12.14
N LYS A 202 4.34 -26.24 -13.22
CA LYS A 202 3.91 -26.74 -14.53
C LYS A 202 3.64 -28.24 -14.53
N ALA A 203 4.40 -29.00 -13.73
CA ALA A 203 4.29 -30.46 -13.63
C ALA A 203 3.29 -30.92 -12.55
N SER A 204 2.97 -30.07 -11.57
CA SER A 204 2.21 -30.44 -10.38
C SER A 204 0.74 -30.66 -10.69
N GLN A 205 0.19 -31.74 -10.14
CA GLN A 205 -1.24 -31.99 -10.11
C GLN A 205 -1.93 -31.45 -8.85
N ASN A 206 -1.20 -30.89 -7.87
CA ASN A 206 -1.79 -30.42 -6.61
C ASN A 206 -1.89 -28.88 -6.55
N MET A 207 -3.12 -28.35 -6.53
CA MET A 207 -3.39 -26.90 -6.54
C MET A 207 -2.94 -26.18 -5.27
N ASN A 208 -3.02 -26.84 -4.12
CA ASN A 208 -2.67 -26.23 -2.83
C ASN A 208 -1.16 -25.93 -2.71
N VAL A 209 -0.34 -26.61 -3.51
CA VAL A 209 1.12 -26.39 -3.57
C VAL A 209 1.47 -25.23 -4.52
N ILE A 210 0.57 -24.91 -5.47
CA ILE A 210 0.85 -24.00 -6.59
C ILE A 210 0.45 -22.54 -6.27
N LEU A 211 -0.67 -22.35 -5.57
CA LEU A 211 -1.22 -21.02 -5.33
C LEU A 211 -0.60 -20.33 -4.11
N PRO A 212 -0.43 -19.01 -4.15
CA PRO A 212 0.08 -18.27 -3.02
C PRO A 212 -0.96 -18.19 -1.90
N ASP A 213 -0.51 -18.33 -0.67
CA ASP A 213 -1.26 -17.94 0.52
C ASP A 213 -1.23 -16.40 0.64
N ILE A 214 -2.41 -15.79 0.49
CA ILE A 214 -2.61 -14.34 0.58
C ILE A 214 -3.45 -14.04 1.82
N CYS A 215 -2.82 -13.39 2.79
CA CYS A 215 -3.48 -12.95 4.01
C CYS A 215 -3.63 -11.41 4.02
N TYR A 216 -4.86 -10.92 4.13
CA TYR A 216 -5.13 -9.51 4.37
C TYR A 216 -5.37 -9.27 5.86
N LYS A 217 -4.77 -8.21 6.40
CA LYS A 217 -4.94 -7.79 7.78
C LYS A 217 -5.30 -6.31 7.87
N CYS A 218 -6.32 -6.00 8.66
CA CYS A 218 -6.64 -4.64 9.05
C CYS A 218 -5.78 -4.32 10.26
N SER A 219 -4.78 -3.46 10.10
CA SER A 219 -3.85 -3.11 11.18
C SER A 219 -4.45 -2.13 12.20
N TYR A 220 -5.65 -1.61 11.96
CA TYR A 220 -6.42 -0.86 12.95
C TYR A 220 -7.20 -1.81 13.87
N CYS A 221 -8.04 -2.68 13.30
CA CYS A 221 -8.85 -3.64 14.05
C CYS A 221 -8.08 -4.90 14.51
N GLN A 222 -6.84 -5.09 14.02
CA GLN A 222 -6.02 -6.29 14.23
C GLN A 222 -6.62 -7.61 13.70
N LEU A 223 -7.64 -7.54 12.82
CA LEU A 223 -8.27 -8.72 12.21
C LEU A 223 -7.55 -9.15 10.93
N ALA A 224 -7.38 -10.46 10.76
CA ALA A 224 -6.71 -11.07 9.61
C ALA A 224 -7.59 -12.11 8.91
N TYR A 225 -7.48 -12.20 7.58
CA TYR A 225 -8.23 -13.11 6.73
C TYR A 225 -7.25 -13.87 5.83
N SER A 226 -7.19 -15.20 5.97
CA SER A 226 -6.25 -16.09 5.26
C SER A 226 -6.98 -17.29 4.64
N CYS A 227 -7.97 -17.01 3.79
CA CYS A 227 -8.71 -18.01 3.03
C CYS A 227 -8.81 -17.61 1.56
N GLU A 228 -9.35 -18.48 0.70
CA GLU A 228 -9.50 -18.23 -0.74
C GLU A 228 -10.17 -16.87 -1.06
N ASN A 229 -11.19 -16.53 -0.26
CA ASN A 229 -11.96 -15.28 -0.34
C ASN A 229 -11.42 -14.16 0.59
N SER A 230 -10.14 -14.17 0.96
CA SER A 230 -9.54 -13.23 1.92
C SER A 230 -9.76 -11.76 1.53
N LYS A 231 -9.58 -11.42 0.25
CA LYS A 231 -9.86 -10.07 -0.28
C LYS A 231 -11.31 -9.66 -0.03
N LYS A 232 -12.28 -10.51 -0.38
CA LYS A 232 -13.71 -10.23 -0.19
C LYS A 232 -14.03 -9.98 1.29
N ARG A 233 -13.53 -10.84 2.19
CA ARG A 233 -13.74 -10.68 3.64
C ARG A 233 -13.11 -9.40 4.18
N MET A 234 -11.96 -8.99 3.65
CA MET A 234 -11.36 -7.70 3.98
C MET A 234 -12.24 -6.54 3.51
N LEU A 235 -12.74 -6.57 2.27
CA LEU A 235 -13.64 -5.54 1.75
C LEU A 235 -14.94 -5.46 2.56
N ASP A 236 -15.56 -6.59 2.88
CA ASP A 236 -16.75 -6.66 3.73
C ASP A 236 -16.46 -6.10 5.13
N HIS A 237 -15.31 -6.42 5.71
CA HIS A 237 -14.88 -5.86 6.99
C HIS A 237 -14.75 -4.34 6.94
N LEU A 238 -14.07 -3.83 5.92
CA LEU A 238 -13.89 -2.39 5.74
C LEU A 238 -15.25 -1.69 5.54
N LYS A 239 -16.12 -2.25 4.72
CA LYS A 239 -17.47 -1.73 4.47
C LYS A 239 -18.34 -1.67 5.73
N ASN A 240 -18.28 -2.71 6.57
CA ASN A 240 -19.17 -2.85 7.72
C ASN A 240 -18.65 -2.17 8.99
N HIS A 241 -17.33 -2.03 9.14
CA HIS A 241 -16.71 -1.53 10.37
C HIS A 241 -15.92 -0.23 10.20
N HIS A 242 -15.65 0.19 8.96
CA HIS A 242 -14.95 1.42 8.65
C HIS A 242 -15.85 2.31 7.79
N LYS A 243 -15.48 3.58 7.67
CA LYS A 243 -16.14 4.53 6.77
C LYS A 243 -15.23 4.82 5.59
N MET A 244 -15.81 5.21 4.46
CA MET A 244 -15.03 5.77 3.37
C MET A 244 -14.23 6.97 3.89
N GLU A 245 -12.96 7.01 3.51
CA GLU A 245 -12.07 8.09 3.90
C GLU A 245 -12.55 9.40 3.26
N PRO A 246 -12.82 10.46 4.05
CA PRO A 246 -13.22 11.73 3.48
C PRO A 246 -12.07 12.34 2.67
N HIS A 247 -12.44 13.22 1.75
CA HIS A 247 -11.50 13.97 0.92
C HIS A 247 -10.42 14.65 1.74
N VAL A 248 -9.24 14.78 1.11
CA VAL A 248 -8.05 15.38 1.71
C VAL A 248 -7.56 16.50 0.81
N HIS A 249 -6.86 17.48 1.38
CA HIS A 249 -6.24 18.56 0.61
C HIS A 249 -4.73 18.39 0.59
N CYS A 250 -4.08 18.62 -0.54
CA CYS A 250 -2.63 18.68 -0.57
C CYS A 250 -2.13 19.88 0.25
N THR A 251 -1.10 19.68 1.06
CA THR A 251 -0.52 20.78 1.85
C THR A 251 0.10 21.89 1.00
N LEU A 252 0.54 21.59 -0.23
CA LEU A 252 1.17 22.55 -1.14
C LEU A 252 0.15 23.20 -2.08
N CYS A 253 -0.41 22.45 -3.05
CA CYS A 253 -1.32 23.02 -4.05
C CYS A 253 -2.73 23.32 -3.55
N LYS A 254 -3.07 22.89 -2.33
CA LYS A 254 -4.41 23.05 -1.69
C LYS A 254 -5.57 22.40 -2.44
N ASN A 255 -5.35 21.75 -3.58
CA ASN A 255 -6.38 21.01 -4.29
C ASN A 255 -6.93 19.87 -3.42
N GLN A 256 -8.24 19.63 -3.56
CA GLN A 256 -8.96 18.56 -2.89
C GLN A 256 -8.90 17.28 -3.73
N PHE A 257 -8.64 16.15 -3.07
CA PHE A 257 -8.53 14.84 -3.69
C PHE A 257 -9.38 13.81 -2.95
N SER A 258 -9.97 12.87 -3.67
CA SER A 258 -10.57 11.69 -3.05
C SER A 258 -9.45 10.73 -2.64
N VAL A 259 -9.60 10.07 -1.48
CA VAL A 259 -8.62 9.06 -1.04
C VAL A 259 -8.68 7.82 -1.94
N LEU A 260 -9.82 7.57 -2.58
CA LEU A 260 -9.99 6.49 -3.54
C LEU A 260 -9.10 6.66 -4.77
N ASP A 261 -9.05 7.86 -5.35
CA ASP A 261 -8.21 8.17 -6.51
C ASP A 261 -6.73 8.17 -6.12
N LEU A 262 -6.41 8.74 -4.95
CA LEU A 262 -5.06 8.70 -4.40
C LEU A 262 -4.59 7.25 -4.20
N ALA A 263 -5.43 6.37 -3.64
CA ALA A 263 -5.08 4.97 -3.44
C ALA A 263 -4.86 4.21 -4.76
N ALA A 264 -5.58 4.56 -5.83
CA ALA A 264 -5.36 3.98 -7.16
C ALA A 264 -3.96 4.31 -7.72
N CYS A 265 -3.46 5.50 -7.40
CA CYS A 265 -2.20 6.04 -7.92
C CYS A 265 -1.07 6.12 -6.88
N ARG A 266 -1.08 5.24 -5.86
CA ARG A 266 -0.05 5.18 -4.80
C ARG A 266 0.17 6.54 -4.11
N TRP A 267 -0.91 7.26 -3.86
CA TRP A 267 -0.96 8.61 -3.26
C TRP A 267 -0.20 9.70 -4.03
N LYS A 268 0.14 9.45 -5.29
CA LYS A 268 0.73 10.45 -6.20
C LYS A 268 -0.36 11.35 -6.76
N HIS A 269 0.00 12.62 -6.97
CA HIS A 269 -0.79 13.58 -7.74
C HIS A 269 0.15 14.60 -8.38
N SER A 270 -0.29 15.21 -9.48
CA SER A 270 0.42 16.33 -10.11
C SER A 270 0.22 17.58 -9.26
N CYS A 271 1.22 17.91 -8.44
CA CYS A 271 1.19 19.08 -7.59
C CYS A 271 1.76 20.28 -8.36
N LEU A 272 0.88 21.10 -8.94
CA LEU A 272 1.25 22.43 -9.42
C LEU A 272 1.07 23.40 -8.25
N GLU A 273 2.09 24.17 -7.90
CA GLU A 273 1.90 25.29 -6.97
C GLU A 273 0.74 26.12 -7.53
N SER A 274 -0.30 26.32 -6.72
CA SER A 274 -1.33 27.28 -7.06
C SER A 274 -0.58 28.59 -7.25
N THR A 275 -0.45 29.07 -8.48
CA THR A 275 -0.04 30.44 -8.76
C THR A 275 -1.03 31.28 -7.99
N SER A 276 -0.64 31.72 -6.81
CA SER A 276 -1.37 32.73 -6.07
C SER A 276 -1.39 33.92 -7.02
N THR A 277 -2.54 34.19 -7.61
CA THR A 277 -2.85 35.52 -8.12
C THR A 277 -2.63 36.47 -6.96
N ALA A 278 -1.43 37.06 -6.91
CA ALA A 278 -1.16 38.22 -6.12
C ALA A 278 -1.93 39.38 -6.77
N LYS A 279 -3.15 39.60 -6.28
CA LYS A 279 -3.87 40.87 -6.10
C LYS A 279 -5.37 40.62 -6.04
#